data_AF-A0AAU3W3N8-F1
#
_entry.id   AF-A0AAU3W3N8-F1
#
_cell.length_a   1.000
_cell.length_b   1.000
_cell.length_c   1.000
_cell.angle_alpha   90.00
_cell.angle_beta   90.00
_cell.angle_gamma   90.00
#
_symmetry.space_group_name_H-M   'P 1'
#
loop_
_entity.id
_entity.type
_entity.pdbx_description
1 polymer ?
#
loop_
_entity_poly.entity_id
_entity_poly.type
_entity_poly.pdbx_seq_one_letter_code
_entity_poly.pdbx_strand_id
1 'polypeptide(L)'
;MAEPKGEEQRESGDVSGDAWDDLVLDENFIRSAETAEPSARARMLAARWRDGGPDPQPWRSDEPPAGWFFSKGRRRRWRRR
;
A
#
# COMPACT_ATOMS: atom_id res chain seq x y z
N MET A 1 -1.39 20.60 -43.79
CA MET A 1 -1.87 19.83 -42.61
C MET A 1 -0.72 19.77 -41.63
N ALA A 2 -0.70 20.64 -40.63
CA ALA A 2 0.29 20.63 -39.56
C ALA A 2 -0.31 19.85 -38.38
N GLU A 3 0.35 18.77 -37.96
CA GLU A 3 0.00 18.10 -36.72
C GLU A 3 0.49 18.94 -35.53
N PRO A 4 -0.36 19.30 -34.56
CA PRO A 4 0.10 19.94 -33.34
C PRO A 4 0.78 18.90 -32.45
N LYS A 5 2.08 19.08 -32.19
CA LYS A 5 2.80 18.37 -31.13
C LYS A 5 2.28 18.85 -29.78
N GLY A 6 1.58 17.98 -29.07
CA GLY A 6 1.26 18.17 -27.67
C GLY A 6 2.52 18.07 -26.82
N GLU A 7 3.11 19.21 -26.49
CA GLU A 7 4.12 19.33 -25.45
C GLU A 7 3.42 19.27 -24.09
N GLU A 8 3.12 18.06 -23.61
CA GLU A 8 2.84 17.86 -22.19
C GLU A 8 4.18 17.89 -21.44
N GLN A 9 4.50 19.08 -20.92
CA GLN A 9 5.47 19.27 -19.86
C GLN A 9 5.05 18.40 -18.67
N ARG A 10 5.66 17.22 -18.56
CA ARG A 10 5.63 16.40 -17.35
C ARG A 10 6.55 17.04 -16.33
N GLU A 11 6.14 18.16 -15.76
CA GLU A 11 6.70 18.62 -14.50
C GLU A 11 6.02 17.82 -13.38
N SER A 12 6.48 16.59 -13.21
CA SER A 12 6.07 15.68 -12.14
C SER A 12 7.34 15.14 -11.51
N GLY A 13 8.07 16.02 -10.85
CA GLY A 13 9.20 15.68 -10.02
C GLY A 13 9.33 16.79 -8.99
N ASP A 14 9.21 16.43 -7.71
CA ASP A 14 9.62 17.27 -6.57
C ASP A 14 8.58 18.24 -5.94
N VAL A 15 7.28 17.97 -6.05
CA VAL A 15 6.26 18.66 -5.20
C VAL A 15 5.71 17.74 -4.10
N SER A 16 6.02 16.44 -4.18
CA SER A 16 5.43 15.44 -3.29
C SER A 16 6.29 15.07 -2.08
N GLY A 17 7.55 15.51 -1.96
CA GLY A 17 8.41 15.18 -0.81
C GLY A 17 8.16 16.12 0.37
N ASP A 18 8.46 17.40 0.15
CA ASP A 18 8.33 18.48 1.16
C ASP A 18 6.93 18.57 1.78
N ALA A 19 5.88 18.35 0.98
CA ALA A 19 4.49 18.51 1.44
C ALA A 19 4.08 17.51 2.54
N TRP A 20 4.73 16.34 2.61
CA TRP A 20 4.45 15.34 3.66
C TRP A 20 5.39 15.45 4.85
N ASP A 21 6.61 15.97 4.64
CA ASP A 21 7.61 16.09 5.70
C ASP A 21 7.25 17.18 6.72
N ASP A 22 6.57 18.24 6.28
CA ASP A 22 6.08 19.33 7.15
C ASP A 22 4.67 19.08 7.73
N LEU A 23 4.00 17.98 7.37
CA LEU A 23 2.63 17.71 7.79
C LEU A 23 2.58 17.15 9.23
N VAL A 24 1.98 17.90 10.14
CA VAL A 24 1.76 17.48 11.53
C VAL A 24 0.47 16.66 11.65
N LEU A 25 0.60 15.35 11.87
CA LEU A 25 -0.51 14.41 12.02
C LEU A 25 -1.05 14.38 13.47
N ASP A 26 -1.54 15.52 13.95
CA ASP A 26 -2.09 15.66 15.30
C ASP A 26 -3.59 15.33 15.40
N GLU A 27 -4.17 15.52 16.58
CA GLU A 27 -5.59 15.24 16.81
C GLU A 27 -6.51 16.17 16.00
N ASN A 28 -6.10 17.42 15.74
CA ASN A 28 -6.88 18.36 14.94
C ASN A 28 -6.89 17.94 13.47
N PHE A 29 -5.76 17.47 12.94
CA PHE A 29 -5.67 16.89 11.59
C PHE A 29 -6.60 15.68 11.44
N ILE A 30 -6.60 14.77 12.42
CA ILE A 30 -7.47 13.58 12.37
C ILE A 30 -8.94 13.99 12.39
N ARG A 31 -9.33 14.95 13.23
CA ARG A 31 -10.73 15.40 13.36
C ARG A 31 -11.21 16.21 12.16
N SER A 32 -10.31 16.84 11.41
CA SER A 32 -10.67 17.63 10.21
C SER A 32 -10.86 16.77 8.96
N ALA A 33 -10.40 15.52 8.97
CA ALA A 33 -10.54 14.60 7.85
C ALA A 33 -12.02 14.32 7.53
N GLU A 34 -12.43 14.65 6.31
CA GLU A 34 -13.78 14.35 5.83
C GLU A 34 -13.98 12.83 5.73
N THR A 35 -15.14 12.36 6.21
CA THR A 35 -15.50 10.95 6.11
C THR A 35 -16.23 10.70 4.79
N ALA A 36 -15.58 9.98 3.88
CA ALA A 36 -16.23 9.51 2.65
C ALA A 36 -17.19 8.34 2.94
N GLU A 37 -18.25 8.21 2.14
CA GLU A 37 -19.15 7.07 2.25
C GLU A 37 -18.39 5.74 2.04
N PRO A 38 -18.64 4.71 2.86
CA PRO A 38 -18.00 3.43 2.69
C PRO A 38 -18.27 2.85 1.30
N SER A 39 -17.18 2.50 0.60
CA SER A 39 -17.28 1.81 -0.68
C SER A 39 -18.17 0.57 -0.58
N ALA A 40 -18.80 0.16 -1.69
CA ALA A 40 -19.62 -1.04 -1.72
C ALA A 40 -18.90 -2.26 -1.10
N ARG A 41 -17.60 -2.41 -1.39
CA ARG A 41 -16.73 -3.43 -0.80
C ARG A 41 -16.58 -3.30 0.72
N ALA A 42 -16.37 -2.09 1.23
CA ALA A 42 -16.27 -1.85 2.67
C ALA A 42 -17.57 -2.22 3.40
N ARG A 43 -18.73 -1.86 2.84
CA ARG A 43 -20.05 -2.26 3.39
C ARG A 43 -20.25 -3.77 3.37
N MET A 44 -19.83 -4.44 2.29
CA MET A 44 -19.89 -5.91 2.21
C MET A 44 -19.02 -6.58 3.28
N LEU A 45 -17.80 -6.10 3.50
CA LEU A 45 -16.92 -6.62 4.56
C LEU A 45 -17.49 -6.36 5.95
N ALA A 46 -18.02 -5.16 6.19
CA ALA A 46 -18.66 -4.82 7.46
C ALA A 46 -19.87 -5.73 7.73
N ALA A 47 -20.70 -6.00 6.72
CA ALA A 47 -21.82 -6.94 6.85
C ALA A 47 -21.34 -8.38 7.12
N ARG A 48 -20.30 -8.84 6.42
CA ARG A 48 -19.72 -10.17 6.60
C ARG A 48 -19.16 -10.38 8.01
N TRP A 49 -18.60 -9.35 8.62
CA TRP A 49 -17.91 -9.44 9.91
C TRP A 49 -18.75 -9.01 11.11
N ARG A 50 -20.05 -8.72 10.93
CA ARG A 50 -20.92 -8.37 12.07
C ARG A 50 -20.96 -9.45 13.14
N ASP A 51 -20.92 -10.71 12.73
CA ASP A 51 -21.04 -11.87 13.62
C ASP A 51 -19.68 -12.44 14.06
N GLY A 52 -18.59 -11.78 13.67
CA GLY A 52 -17.21 -12.22 13.95
C GLY A 52 -16.27 -11.89 12.80
N GLY A 53 -15.25 -11.08 13.10
CA GLY A 53 -14.14 -10.82 12.18
C GLY A 53 -13.14 -11.99 12.13
N PRO A 54 -12.17 -11.94 11.21
CA PRO A 54 -11.08 -12.91 11.21
C PRO A 54 -10.27 -12.80 12.50
N ASP A 55 -9.72 -13.93 12.95
CA ASP A 55 -8.79 -13.94 14.07
C ASP A 55 -7.57 -13.04 13.79
N PRO A 56 -7.04 -12.36 14.82
CA PRO A 56 -5.88 -11.49 14.68
C PRO A 56 -4.71 -12.31 14.13
N GLN A 57 -4.26 -11.95 12.93
CA GLN A 57 -3.07 -12.54 12.35
C GLN A 57 -1.83 -11.89 12.96
N PRO A 58 -0.74 -12.65 13.15
CA PRO A 58 0.51 -12.07 13.59
C PRO A 58 0.98 -11.01 12.57
N TRP A 59 1.42 -9.87 13.08
CA TRP A 59 2.06 -8.76 12.35
C TRP A 59 3.19 -9.21 11.41
N ARG A 60 3.78 -10.37 11.67
CA ARG A 60 4.63 -11.09 10.73
C ARG A 60 4.05 -12.47 10.51
N SER A 61 3.85 -12.82 9.25
CA SER A 61 3.69 -14.22 8.87
C SER A 61 5.00 -14.93 9.18
N ASP A 62 5.03 -15.72 10.24
CA ASP A 62 6.18 -16.59 10.54
C ASP A 62 6.43 -17.58 9.38
N GLU A 63 5.40 -17.84 8.59
CA GLU A 63 5.47 -18.60 7.35
C GLU A 63 5.85 -17.68 6.17
N PRO A 64 6.98 -17.92 5.48
CA PRO A 64 7.31 -17.18 4.27
C PRO A 64 6.22 -17.38 3.20
N PRO A 65 5.68 -16.30 2.60
CA PRO A 65 4.50 -16.36 1.71
C PRO A 65 4.71 -17.14 0.41
N ALA A 66 5.95 -17.57 0.14
CA ALA A 66 6.22 -18.62 -0.81
C ALA A 66 7.52 -19.31 -0.38
N GLY A 67 7.53 -20.65 -0.41
CA GLY A 67 8.68 -21.49 -0.03
C GLY A 67 9.99 -21.26 -0.82
N TRP A 68 10.09 -20.20 -1.62
CA TRP A 68 11.32 -19.81 -2.33
C TRP A 68 12.32 -19.08 -1.42
N PHE A 69 11.90 -18.34 -0.37
CA PHE A 69 12.85 -17.59 0.48
C PHE A 69 13.68 -18.47 1.44
N PHE A 70 13.20 -19.66 1.81
CA PHE A 70 13.92 -20.62 2.69
C PHE A 70 14.24 -21.96 2.02
N SER A 71 14.02 -22.11 0.71
CA SER A 71 14.40 -23.36 0.03
C SER A 71 15.93 -23.55 0.13
N LYS A 72 16.35 -24.48 1.00
CA LYS A 72 17.72 -25.01 1.09
C LYS A 72 18.28 -25.42 -0.29
N GLY A 73 17.42 -25.65 -1.29
CA GLY A 73 17.78 -25.89 -2.68
C GLY A 73 18.57 -24.75 -3.35
N ARG A 74 18.26 -23.47 -3.08
CA ARG A 74 19.01 -22.35 -3.70
C ARG A 74 20.36 -22.08 -3.06
N ARG A 75 20.53 -22.36 -1.76
CA ARG A 75 21.82 -22.18 -1.05
C ARG A 75 22.91 -23.14 -1.56
N ARG A 76 22.53 -24.32 -2.09
CA ARG A 76 23.47 -25.29 -2.70
C ARG A 76 24.04 -24.86 -4.06
N ARG A 77 23.35 -23.98 -4.80
CA ARG A 77 23.80 -23.53 -6.14
C ARG A 77 24.92 -22.49 -6.08
N TRP A 78 25.03 -21.75 -4.98
CA TRP A 78 26.00 -20.65 -4.84
C TRP A 78 27.36 -21.09 -4.26
N ARG A 79 27.48 -22.33 -3.75
CA ARG A 79 28.75 -22.90 -3.25
C ARG A 79 29.51 -23.72 -4.30
N ARG A 80 29.18 -23.55 -5.58
CA ARG A 80 29.91 -24.11 -6.72
C ARG A 80 30.29 -22.98 -7.68
N ARG A 81 31.17 -22.11 -7.20
CA ARG A 81 32.12 -21.34 -8.01
C ARG A 81 33.42 -21.33 -7.24
#